data_AF-A0A0F9QM60-F1
#
_entry.id   AF-A0A0F9QM60-F1
#
_cell.length_a   1.000
_cell.length_b   1.000
_cell.length_c   1.000
_cell.angle_alpha   90.00
_cell.angle_beta   90.00
_cell.angle_gamma   90.00
#
_symmetry.space_group_name_H-M   'P 1'
#
loop_
_entity.id
_entity.type
_entity.pdbx_description
1 polymer ?
#
loop_
_entity_poly.entity_id
_entity_poly.type
_entity_poly.pdbx_seq_one_letter_code
_entity_poly.pdbx_strand_id
1 'polypeptide(L)'
;MKSKKVRRVILRTPRMKRMRNNLRVILKLAIKDELYRLSKIDDIYHKKLIKNHLTPSQRKRRDYIGGKHRALYHRFNESTLQCSGGSACYSYQDAKKNGFDPQDRPTDLDLVWVPWLEKWFCLKCFVLNQLGEMTHEDFDDPVAREWVKEEFGI
;
A
#
# COMPACT_ATOMS: atom_id res chain seq x y z
N MET A 1 4.64 14.54 -3.86
CA MET A 1 5.64 15.32 -3.10
C MET A 1 6.80 15.66 -4.04
N LYS A 2 7.09 16.93 -4.39
CA LYS A 2 7.99 17.31 -5.52
C LYS A 2 9.52 17.12 -5.29
N SER A 3 9.92 16.37 -4.27
CA SER A 3 11.34 16.23 -3.90
C SER A 3 12.01 15.22 -4.84
N LYS A 4 13.03 15.61 -5.60
CA LYS A 4 13.81 14.66 -6.43
C LYS A 4 14.71 13.72 -5.60
N LYS A 5 14.93 14.02 -4.32
CA LYS A 5 15.81 13.24 -3.43
C LYS A 5 15.02 12.20 -2.64
N VAL A 6 15.61 11.02 -2.51
CA VAL A 6 15.18 9.95 -1.58
C VAL A 6 15.15 10.49 -0.15
N ARG A 7 14.09 10.19 0.59
CA ARG A 7 13.96 10.62 2.00
C ARG A 7 13.82 9.42 2.91
N ARG A 8 14.65 9.35 3.96
CA ARG A 8 14.61 8.27 4.96
C ARG A 8 13.99 8.78 6.26
N VAL A 9 13.03 8.04 6.80
CA VAL A 9 12.42 8.28 8.10
C VAL A 9 12.87 7.18 9.05
N ILE A 10 13.93 7.47 9.81
CA ILE A 10 14.58 6.52 10.72
C ILE A 10 14.27 6.92 12.16
N LEU A 11 13.57 6.04 12.89
CA LEU A 11 13.29 6.26 14.30
C LEU A 11 14.43 5.72 15.16
N ARG A 12 15.15 6.60 15.85
CA ARG A 12 16.34 6.23 16.62
C ARG A 12 16.05 5.48 17.92
N THR A 13 14.91 5.75 18.56
CA THR A 13 14.63 5.17 19.89
C THR A 13 13.67 3.97 19.81
N PRO A 14 13.92 2.89 20.58
CA PRO A 14 13.03 1.73 20.61
C PRO A 14 11.58 2.08 21.00
N ARG A 15 11.41 3.06 21.91
CA ARG A 15 10.09 3.55 22.33
C ARG A 15 9.30 4.12 21.14
N MET A 16 9.91 4.98 20.33
CA MET A 16 9.27 5.57 19.16
C MET A 16 8.97 4.52 18.09
N LYS A 17 9.89 3.56 17.88
CA LYS A 17 9.65 2.42 16.98
C LYS A 17 8.40 1.63 17.38
N ARG A 18 8.26 1.30 18.68
CA ARG A 18 7.08 0.62 19.23
C ARG A 18 5.80 1.43 19.04
N MET A 19 5.81 2.72 19.38
CA MET A 19 4.65 3.61 19.21
C MET A 19 4.21 3.69 17.74
N ARG A 20 5.15 3.92 16.81
CA ARG A 20 4.89 3.90 15.36
C ARG A 20 4.28 2.57 14.94
N ASN A 21 4.84 1.44 15.36
CA ASN A 21 4.35 0.13 14.96
C ASN A 21 2.91 -0.10 15.44
N ASN A 22 2.62 0.20 16.71
CA ASN A 22 1.29 0.06 17.28
C ASN A 22 0.28 0.92 16.53
N LEU A 23 0.60 2.21 16.29
CA LEU A 23 -0.27 3.10 15.54
C LEU A 23 -0.50 2.61 14.11
N ARG A 24 0.55 2.15 13.42
CA ARG A 24 0.43 1.58 12.07
C ARG A 24 -0.46 0.35 12.05
N VAL A 25 -0.31 -0.57 13.00
CA VAL A 25 -1.15 -1.78 13.07
C VAL A 25 -2.61 -1.38 13.26
N ILE A 26 -2.91 -0.50 14.23
CA ILE A 26 -4.27 -0.02 14.49
C ILE A 26 -4.89 0.62 13.24
N LEU A 27 -4.17 1.55 12.61
CA LEU A 27 -4.65 2.23 11.40
C LEU A 27 -4.83 1.27 10.21
N LYS A 28 -3.89 0.33 10.00
CA LYS A 28 -4.02 -0.70 8.97
C LYS A 28 -5.27 -1.55 9.17
N LEU A 29 -5.51 -2.00 10.40
CA LEU A 29 -6.68 -2.81 10.71
C LEU A 29 -7.97 -2.03 10.46
N ALA A 30 -8.05 -0.80 10.94
CA ALA A 30 -9.21 0.08 10.72
C ALA A 30 -9.48 0.32 9.22
N ILE A 31 -8.43 0.58 8.43
CA ILE A 31 -8.57 0.78 6.98
C ILE A 31 -8.99 -0.51 6.27
N LYS A 32 -8.40 -1.66 6.60
CA LYS A 32 -8.77 -2.96 6.03
C LYS A 32 -10.23 -3.30 6.33
N ASP A 33 -10.68 -3.03 7.55
CA ASP A 33 -12.07 -3.26 7.97
C ASP A 33 -13.05 -2.35 7.21
N GLU A 34 -12.73 -1.05 7.08
CA GLU A 34 -13.56 -0.13 6.29
C GLU A 34 -13.58 -0.48 4.81
N LEU A 35 -12.45 -0.88 4.21
CA LEU A 35 -12.40 -1.38 2.84
C LEU A 35 -13.29 -2.61 2.68
N TYR A 36 -13.18 -3.59 3.59
CA TYR A 36 -14.02 -4.78 3.58
C TYR A 36 -15.51 -4.44 3.67
N ARG A 37 -15.89 -3.52 4.58
CA ARG A 37 -17.26 -3.03 4.72
C ARG A 37 -17.76 -2.40 3.42
N LEU A 38 -16.96 -1.54 2.79
CA LEU A 38 -17.31 -0.92 1.51
C LEU A 38 -17.46 -1.95 0.40
N SER A 39 -16.55 -2.95 0.29
CA SER A 39 -16.66 -4.04 -0.68
C SER A 39 -17.93 -4.87 -0.47
N LYS A 40 -18.31 -5.16 0.78
CA LYS A 40 -19.55 -5.88 1.09
C LYS A 40 -20.80 -5.12 0.64
N ILE A 41 -20.82 -3.81 0.80
CA ILE A 41 -21.94 -3.01 0.33
C ILE A 41 -21.98 -2.95 -1.20
N ASP A 42 -20.83 -2.81 -1.87
CA ASP A 42 -20.77 -2.84 -3.34
C ASP A 42 -21.24 -4.19 -3.90
N ASP A 43 -20.86 -5.31 -3.25
CA ASP A 43 -21.31 -6.67 -3.61
C ASP A 43 -22.85 -6.82 -3.56
N ILE A 44 -23.52 -6.16 -2.61
CA ILE A 44 -25.00 -6.13 -2.56
C ILE A 44 -25.56 -5.47 -3.83
N TYR A 45 -24.97 -4.35 -4.26
CA TYR A 45 -25.41 -3.67 -5.49
C TYR A 45 -25.04 -4.46 -6.74
N HIS A 46 -23.90 -5.13 -6.76
CA HIS A 46 -23.48 -6.00 -7.86
C HIS A 46 -24.43 -7.20 -8.02
N LYS A 47 -24.74 -7.89 -6.92
CA LYS A 47 -25.74 -8.98 -6.91
C LYS A 47 -27.11 -8.50 -7.32
N LYS A 48 -27.52 -7.31 -6.88
CA LYS A 48 -28.77 -6.69 -7.34
C LYS A 48 -28.72 -6.46 -8.84
N LEU A 49 -27.69 -5.82 -9.36
CA LEU A 49 -27.54 -5.54 -10.80
C LEU A 49 -27.64 -6.80 -11.67
N ILE A 50 -27.06 -7.92 -11.22
CA ILE A 50 -27.14 -9.22 -11.93
C ILE A 50 -28.57 -9.76 -11.94
N LYS A 51 -29.29 -9.65 -10.81
CA LYS A 51 -30.64 -10.20 -10.67
C LYS A 51 -31.73 -9.29 -11.25
N ASN A 52 -31.59 -7.98 -11.03
CA ASN A 52 -32.56 -6.93 -11.31
C ASN A 52 -31.81 -5.66 -11.74
N HIS A 53 -32.36 -4.88 -12.67
CA HIS A 53 -31.77 -3.56 -12.95
C HIS A 53 -31.75 -2.67 -11.71
N LEU A 54 -30.66 -1.90 -11.54
CA LEU A 54 -30.57 -0.91 -10.47
C LEU A 54 -31.41 0.32 -10.82
N THR A 55 -32.19 0.79 -9.85
CA THR A 55 -32.86 2.10 -9.94
C THR A 55 -31.81 3.23 -10.04
N PRO A 56 -32.16 4.41 -10.57
CA PRO A 56 -31.23 5.54 -10.67
C PRO A 56 -30.59 5.93 -9.32
N SER A 57 -31.36 5.90 -8.23
CA SER A 57 -30.85 6.22 -6.88
C SER A 57 -29.85 5.18 -6.38
N GLN A 58 -30.10 3.90 -6.65
CA GLN A 58 -29.18 2.81 -6.30
C GLN A 58 -27.89 2.88 -7.11
N ARG A 59 -27.96 3.22 -8.41
CA ARG A 59 -26.77 3.43 -9.25
C ARG A 59 -25.90 4.55 -8.68
N LYS A 60 -26.50 5.71 -8.38
CA LYS A 60 -25.81 6.85 -7.75
C LYS A 60 -25.13 6.46 -6.44
N ARG A 61 -25.81 5.65 -5.61
CA ARG A 61 -25.24 5.17 -4.33
C ARG A 61 -24.09 4.20 -4.52
N ARG A 62 -24.19 3.28 -5.48
CA ARG A 62 -23.10 2.36 -5.84
C ARG A 62 -21.87 3.13 -6.30
N ASP A 63 -22.04 4.08 -7.22
CA ASP A 63 -20.92 4.88 -7.74
C ASP A 63 -20.21 5.66 -6.63
N TYR A 64 -20.99 6.22 -5.69
CA TYR A 64 -20.46 6.88 -4.50
C TYR A 64 -19.64 5.94 -3.61
N ILE A 65 -20.11 4.71 -3.37
CA ILE A 65 -19.41 3.70 -2.57
C ILE A 65 -18.13 3.24 -3.26
N GLY A 66 -18.21 2.95 -4.57
CA GLY A 66 -17.04 2.61 -5.37
C GLY A 66 -15.99 3.73 -5.38
N GLY A 67 -16.43 4.99 -5.46
CA GLY A 67 -15.57 6.15 -5.32
C GLY A 67 -14.87 6.22 -3.96
N LYS A 68 -15.60 6.01 -2.86
CA LYS A 68 -15.02 5.94 -1.51
C LYS A 68 -14.02 4.80 -1.35
N HIS A 69 -14.35 3.62 -1.84
CA HIS A 69 -13.47 2.46 -1.78
C HIS A 69 -12.16 2.73 -2.51
N ARG A 70 -12.24 3.21 -3.76
CA ARG A 70 -11.04 3.57 -4.56
C ARG A 70 -10.22 4.65 -3.87
N ALA A 71 -10.85 5.71 -3.37
CA ALA A 71 -10.16 6.79 -2.68
C ALA A 71 -9.42 6.31 -1.43
N LEU A 72 -10.08 5.50 -0.58
CA LEU A 72 -9.47 4.95 0.62
C LEU A 72 -8.31 4.00 0.28
N TYR A 73 -8.53 3.08 -0.66
CA TYR A 73 -7.52 2.12 -1.10
C TYR A 73 -6.28 2.81 -1.67
N HIS A 74 -6.50 3.81 -2.54
CA HIS A 74 -5.42 4.58 -3.13
C HIS A 74 -4.62 5.35 -2.07
N ARG A 75 -5.29 6.09 -1.17
CA ARG A 75 -4.62 6.81 -0.09
C ARG A 75 -3.88 5.89 0.88
N PHE A 76 -4.41 4.70 1.13
CA PHE A 76 -3.74 3.70 1.94
C PHE A 76 -2.43 3.22 1.29
N ASN A 77 -2.46 2.92 0.00
CA ASN A 77 -1.27 2.51 -0.77
C ASN A 77 -0.22 3.61 -0.90
N GLU A 78 -0.62 4.88 -0.97
CA GLU A 78 0.29 6.04 -0.99
C GLU A 78 0.83 6.42 0.40
N SER A 79 0.28 5.85 1.47
CA SER A 79 0.63 6.25 2.83
C SER A 79 1.89 5.54 3.34
N THR A 80 2.49 6.13 4.36
CA THR A 80 3.53 5.48 5.16
C THR A 80 3.03 4.26 5.93
N LEU A 81 1.74 3.90 5.85
CA LEU A 81 1.23 2.68 6.46
C LEU A 81 1.66 1.46 5.65
N GLN A 82 1.79 1.54 4.33
CA GLN A 82 2.13 0.41 3.47
C GLN A 82 3.54 0.52 2.89
N CYS A 83 4.15 -0.63 2.60
CA CYS A 83 5.37 -0.71 1.80
C CYS A 83 4.95 -1.08 0.37
N SER A 84 5.53 -0.41 -0.62
CA SER A 84 5.28 -0.66 -2.03
C SER A 84 5.97 -1.91 -2.57
N GLY A 85 6.95 -2.47 -1.86
CA GLY A 85 7.57 -3.77 -2.18
C GLY A 85 6.67 -4.99 -1.92
N GLY A 86 5.35 -4.81 -1.86
CA GLY A 86 4.36 -5.87 -1.79
C GLY A 86 4.50 -6.82 -0.60
N SER A 87 4.53 -8.12 -0.90
CA SER A 87 4.50 -9.27 0.02
C SER A 87 5.69 -9.37 0.97
N ALA A 88 6.77 -8.62 0.73
CA ALA A 88 7.94 -8.64 1.60
C ALA A 88 7.71 -8.01 2.98
N CYS A 89 6.58 -7.30 3.17
CA CYS A 89 6.26 -6.53 4.38
C CYS A 89 4.91 -6.90 5.00
N TYR A 90 4.58 -8.20 5.03
CA TYR A 90 3.37 -8.68 5.69
C TYR A 90 3.40 -8.41 7.20
N SER A 91 2.21 -8.18 7.78
CA SER A 91 2.06 -8.31 9.23
C SER A 91 2.34 -9.75 9.66
N TYR A 92 2.63 -9.99 10.94
CA TYR A 92 2.84 -11.35 11.45
C TYR A 92 1.68 -12.30 11.07
N GLN A 93 0.44 -11.82 11.21
CA GLN A 93 -0.77 -12.57 10.86
C GLN A 93 -0.89 -12.82 9.36
N ASP A 94 -0.63 -11.80 8.53
CA ASP A 94 -0.66 -11.94 7.08
C ASP A 94 0.47 -12.85 6.57
N ALA A 95 1.65 -12.81 7.18
CA ALA A 95 2.78 -13.67 6.83
C ALA A 95 2.43 -15.14 7.06
N LYS A 96 1.88 -15.46 8.25
CA LYS A 96 1.35 -16.80 8.55
C LYS A 96 0.26 -17.23 7.58
N LYS A 97 -0.72 -16.35 7.29
CA LYS A 97 -1.83 -16.67 6.38
C LYS A 97 -1.35 -17.02 4.98
N ASN A 98 -0.24 -16.43 4.53
CA ASN A 98 0.33 -16.66 3.21
C ASN A 98 1.52 -17.66 3.22
N GLY A 99 1.75 -18.38 4.32
CA GLY A 99 2.79 -19.44 4.37
C GLY A 99 4.23 -18.93 4.48
N PHE A 100 4.45 -17.67 4.87
CA PHE A 100 5.79 -17.11 5.10
C PHE A 100 6.18 -17.17 6.58
N ASP A 101 7.48 -17.32 6.87
CA ASP A 101 8.00 -17.11 8.21
C ASP A 101 7.87 -15.62 8.58
N PRO A 102 7.12 -15.26 9.64
CA PRO A 102 7.01 -13.87 10.08
C PRO A 102 8.33 -13.23 10.49
N GLN A 103 9.33 -14.01 10.93
CA GLN A 103 10.65 -13.46 11.31
C GLN A 103 11.40 -12.92 10.10
N ASP A 104 11.20 -13.50 8.92
CA ASP A 104 11.80 -13.05 7.66
C ASP A 104 11.11 -11.79 7.10
N ARG A 105 9.97 -11.40 7.68
CA ARG A 105 9.12 -10.29 7.24
C ARG A 105 9.00 -9.23 8.36
N PRO A 106 10.11 -8.56 8.74
CA PRO A 106 10.09 -7.59 9.81
C PRO A 106 9.13 -6.44 9.50
N THR A 107 8.40 -6.00 10.53
CA THR A 107 7.40 -4.91 10.46
C THR A 107 7.92 -3.60 11.04
N ASP A 108 9.15 -3.56 11.57
CA ASP A 108 9.79 -2.40 12.21
C ASP A 108 10.30 -1.35 11.20
N LEU A 109 9.56 -1.16 10.13
CA LEU A 109 10.01 -0.56 8.90
C LEU A 109 10.26 0.94 9.06
N ASP A 110 11.50 1.32 9.31
CA ASP A 110 12.01 2.61 8.86
C ASP A 110 11.71 2.73 7.36
N LEU A 111 11.20 3.90 6.97
CA LEU A 111 10.62 4.08 5.65
C LEU A 111 11.50 4.96 4.80
N VAL A 112 11.47 4.68 3.51
CA VAL A 112 12.20 5.38 2.49
C VAL A 112 11.21 5.80 1.41
N TRP A 113 11.06 7.12 1.23
CA TRP A 113 10.34 7.67 0.08
C TRP A 113 11.25 7.66 -1.13
N VAL A 114 10.81 6.99 -2.19
CA VAL A 114 11.50 6.95 -3.48
C VAL A 114 10.73 7.82 -4.46
N PRO A 115 11.25 8.99 -4.85
CA PRO A 115 10.44 10.00 -5.51
C PRO A 115 10.13 9.71 -6.98
N TRP A 116 11.01 9.06 -7.72
CA TRP A 116 10.74 8.66 -9.11
C TRP A 116 9.72 7.51 -9.21
N LEU A 117 9.56 6.74 -8.13
CA LEU A 117 8.50 5.72 -8.00
C LEU A 117 7.21 6.27 -7.39
N GLU A 118 7.26 7.49 -6.85
CA GLU A 118 6.22 8.09 -6.00
C GLU A 118 5.68 7.13 -4.92
N LYS A 119 6.57 6.34 -4.32
CA LYS A 119 6.20 5.21 -3.46
C LYS A 119 7.03 5.14 -2.18
N TRP A 120 6.42 4.62 -1.12
CA TRP A 120 7.07 4.36 0.16
C TRP A 120 7.55 2.93 0.23
N PHE A 121 8.83 2.76 0.52
CA PHE A 121 9.44 1.46 0.75
C PHE A 121 9.85 1.35 2.21
N CYS A 122 9.85 0.14 2.73
CA CYS A 122 10.60 -0.13 3.93
C CYS A 122 12.09 -0.18 3.62
N LEU A 123 12.93 0.05 4.64
CA LEU A 123 14.37 0.03 4.47
C LEU A 123 14.88 -1.30 3.89
N LYS A 124 14.29 -2.43 4.31
CA LYS A 124 14.65 -3.77 3.78
C LYS A 124 14.33 -3.89 2.29
N CYS A 125 13.13 -3.53 1.86
CA CYS A 125 12.75 -3.54 0.44
C CYS A 125 13.56 -2.53 -0.37
N PHE A 126 13.87 -1.37 0.20
CA PHE A 126 14.72 -0.37 -0.45
C PHE A 126 16.12 -0.92 -0.75
N VAL A 127 16.72 -1.65 0.20
CA VAL A 127 18.04 -2.28 0.03
C VAL A 127 17.97 -3.49 -0.90
N LEU A 128 17.01 -4.40 -0.69
CA LEU A 128 16.89 -5.63 -1.50
C LEU A 128 16.67 -5.34 -2.99
N ASN A 129 15.95 -4.27 -3.32
CA ASN A 129 15.69 -3.87 -4.70
C ASN A 129 16.73 -2.87 -5.23
N GLN A 130 17.85 -2.66 -4.52
CA GLN A 130 18.94 -1.75 -4.92
C GLN A 130 18.46 -0.33 -5.29
N LEU A 131 17.34 0.14 -4.70
CA LEU A 131 16.73 1.42 -5.03
C LEU A 131 17.57 2.64 -4.60
N GLY A 132 18.64 2.41 -3.82
CA GLY A 132 19.61 3.45 -3.48
C GLY A 132 20.72 3.62 -4.50
N GLU A 133 20.88 2.65 -5.39
CA GLU A 133 21.85 2.66 -6.50
C GLU A 133 21.20 3.22 -7.77
N MET A 134 19.87 3.15 -7.85
CA MET A 134 19.08 3.78 -8.91
C MET A 134 19.01 5.31 -8.73
N THR A 135 19.20 6.02 -9.83
CA THR A 135 18.98 7.45 -9.96
C THR A 135 17.65 7.74 -10.68
N HIS A 136 17.28 9.02 -10.75
CA HIS A 136 16.15 9.44 -11.59
C HIS A 136 16.43 9.18 -13.08
N GLU A 137 17.69 9.27 -13.50
CA GLU A 137 18.11 9.11 -14.90
C GLU A 137 18.02 7.64 -15.33
N ASP A 138 18.37 6.70 -14.44
CA ASP A 138 18.15 5.26 -14.66
C ASP A 138 16.67 4.91 -14.82
N PHE A 139 15.77 5.76 -14.31
CA PHE A 139 14.32 5.58 -14.43
C PHE A 139 13.73 6.14 -15.73
N ASP A 140 14.45 7.06 -16.38
CA ASP A 140 14.10 7.62 -17.67
C ASP A 140 14.51 6.67 -18.82
N ASP A 141 15.35 5.66 -18.54
CA ASP A 141 15.63 4.54 -19.45
C ASP A 141 14.35 3.71 -19.69
N PRO A 142 13.93 3.49 -20.95
CA PRO A 142 12.71 2.75 -21.29
C PRO A 142 12.65 1.33 -20.73
N VAL A 143 13.79 0.63 -20.70
CA VAL A 143 13.89 -0.79 -20.28
C VAL A 143 13.78 -0.89 -18.77
N ALA A 144 14.51 -0.04 -18.04
CA ALA A 144 14.38 0.04 -16.59
C ALA A 144 12.97 0.47 -16.18
N ARG A 145 12.36 1.39 -16.94
CA ARG A 145 10.99 1.84 -16.70
C ARG A 145 9.97 0.72 -16.88
N GLU A 146 10.10 -0.12 -17.91
CA GLU A 146 9.21 -1.28 -18.07
C GLU A 146 9.36 -2.29 -16.93
N TRP A 147 10.59 -2.66 -16.57
CA TRP A 147 10.83 -3.58 -15.45
C TRP A 147 10.19 -3.06 -14.15
N VAL A 148 10.34 -1.77 -13.83
CA VAL A 148 9.75 -1.21 -12.62
C VAL A 148 8.22 -1.18 -12.71
N LYS A 149 7.64 -0.87 -13.88
CA LYS A 149 6.19 -0.93 -14.05
C LYS A 149 5.66 -2.34 -13.78
N GLU A 150 6.35 -3.38 -14.25
CA GLU A 150 5.99 -4.77 -14.00
C GLU A 150 6.13 -5.15 -12.53
N GLU A 151 7.28 -4.86 -11.92
CA GLU A 151 7.61 -5.28 -10.55
C GLU A 151 6.78 -4.54 -9.49
N PHE A 152 6.53 -3.24 -9.72
CA PHE A 152 5.90 -2.38 -8.73
C PHE A 152 4.49 -1.89 -9.12
N GLY A 153 3.97 -2.25 -10.30
CA GLY A 153 2.63 -1.87 -10.77
C GLY A 153 2.44 -0.37 -10.84
N ILE A 154 3.27 0.31 -11.64
CA ILE A 154 3.23 1.78 -11.87
C ILE A 154 2.78 2.09 -13.30
#